data_AF-A0A4V3D0D0-F1
#
_entry.id   AF-A0A4V3D0D0-F1
#
_cell.length_a   1.000
_cell.length_b   1.000
_cell.length_c   1.000
_cell.angle_alpha   90.00
_cell.angle_beta   90.00
_cell.angle_gamma   90.00
#
_symmetry.space_group_name_H-M   'P 1'
#
loop_
_entity.id
_entity.type
_entity.pdbx_description
1 polymer ?
#
loop_
_entity_poly.entity_id
_entity_poly.type
_entity_poly.pdbx_seq_one_letter_code
_entity_poly.pdbx_strand_id
1 'polypeptide(L)'
;MRRFVGSTLLTVVLAGTFAMPAFAAPAAPLVRASIGGYPQYTGMVAHVPIGERAYDLSTVTPVEGYGLVDSTGVRMVSVGGKLHNQPVSQGAYAVENLNSYRLTGDSAYLDIAVRNAQRLIDIHVVSDGAWYYPYDYDRVVVGSTSGTLHAPWYSGMAQGRALTAFVRLYQATGEEKWRAAADATFTSMRQAPQGTAPYAVHLDASHRLWLEEYPRYPVADSEKVLNGHIAALFGLFDYWQLTGNATALSLIRGAVETVRLTAMPEFRRIGASSRYSLQHNTPAGAYHQLHVQQLLGLLTYTHDPGFAAAAAAYRGDYPRPDITGTVQATTRTTTIYQVDSSGAIVGSKRVSFTRWTQAPIDRRQRLSGGPIALHVSGGPFKNWWFPESFGSTWALGAVDAHPYTPPLTVYMGPGSYSAYRLDASGRVVGSRTVRFTATTSAPTKLSAIIQGRAAWYFEGGAYAGYWLPMQRGVHL
;
A
#
# COMPACT_ATOMS: atom_id res chain seq x y z
N MET A 1 -82.15 61.89 -51.73
CA MET A 1 -81.49 61.77 -50.41
C MET A 1 -81.01 60.32 -50.25
N ARG A 2 -79.68 60.18 -50.07
CA ARG A 2 -78.88 59.03 -49.60
C ARG A 2 -79.06 57.63 -50.24
N ARG A 3 -77.96 57.18 -50.86
CA ARG A 3 -77.67 55.87 -51.45
C ARG A 3 -77.21 54.86 -50.39
N PHE A 4 -77.44 53.58 -50.69
CA PHE A 4 -76.85 52.38 -50.07
C PHE A 4 -75.32 52.40 -50.10
N VAL A 5 -74.68 51.98 -48.99
CA VAL A 5 -73.40 51.24 -48.99
C VAL A 5 -73.44 50.29 -47.78
N GLY A 6 -73.29 48.99 -48.04
CA GLY A 6 -73.05 47.98 -47.02
C GLY A 6 -71.57 47.93 -46.65
N SER A 7 -71.28 47.62 -45.38
CA SER A 7 -69.93 47.26 -44.94
C SER A 7 -70.00 46.14 -43.92
N THR A 8 -69.36 45.05 -44.32
CA THR A 8 -69.07 43.78 -43.68
C THR A 8 -68.51 43.92 -42.25
N LEU A 9 -69.10 43.24 -41.28
CA LEU A 9 -68.45 42.98 -39.98
C LEU A 9 -67.39 41.90 -40.18
N LEU A 10 -66.12 42.26 -40.00
CA LEU A 10 -65.00 41.32 -39.97
C LEU A 10 -64.93 40.70 -38.56
N THR A 11 -65.36 39.44 -38.42
CA THR A 11 -65.10 38.67 -37.20
C THR A 11 -63.67 38.15 -37.25
N VAL A 12 -62.76 38.79 -36.52
CA VAL A 12 -61.41 38.26 -36.29
C VAL A 12 -61.54 37.13 -35.25
N VAL A 13 -61.52 35.88 -35.71
CA VAL A 13 -61.29 34.72 -34.84
C VAL A 13 -59.79 34.68 -34.57
N LEU A 14 -59.35 35.19 -33.42
CA LEU A 14 -58.02 34.87 -32.91
C LEU A 14 -58.05 33.39 -32.49
N ALA A 15 -57.52 32.52 -33.33
CA ALA A 15 -57.12 31.18 -32.93
C ALA A 15 -55.89 31.29 -32.01
N GLY A 16 -56.14 31.57 -30.74
CA GLY A 16 -55.13 31.45 -29.70
C GLY A 16 -54.83 29.98 -29.48
N THR A 17 -53.80 29.45 -30.13
CA THR A 17 -53.17 28.20 -29.72
C THR A 17 -52.59 28.41 -28.32
N PHE A 18 -53.32 27.98 -27.29
CA PHE A 18 -52.74 27.72 -25.98
C PHE A 18 -51.77 26.56 -26.14
N ALA A 19 -50.50 26.88 -26.37
CA ALA A 19 -49.42 25.92 -26.16
C ALA A 19 -49.40 25.63 -24.65
N MET A 20 -49.85 24.43 -24.27
CA MET A 20 -49.56 23.92 -22.93
C MET A 20 -48.05 23.97 -22.73
N PRO A 21 -47.54 24.40 -21.56
CA PRO A 21 -46.12 24.30 -21.28
C PRO A 21 -45.74 22.82 -21.43
N ALA A 22 -44.86 22.53 -22.38
CA ALA A 22 -44.28 21.22 -22.50
C ALA A 22 -43.64 20.91 -21.15
N PHE A 23 -44.18 19.93 -20.41
CA PHE A 23 -43.45 19.34 -19.31
C PHE A 23 -42.14 18.87 -19.91
N ALA A 24 -41.04 19.55 -19.55
CA ALA A 24 -39.72 19.08 -19.89
C ALA A 24 -39.65 17.63 -19.41
N ALA A 25 -39.41 16.71 -20.33
CA ALA A 25 -39.10 15.34 -19.95
C ALA A 25 -38.02 15.40 -18.85
N PRO A 26 -38.14 14.63 -17.76
CA PRO A 26 -37.08 14.60 -16.74
C PRO A 26 -35.78 14.36 -17.48
N ALA A 27 -34.80 15.26 -17.29
CA ALA A 27 -33.48 15.07 -17.87
C ALA A 27 -33.05 13.64 -17.54
N ALA A 28 -32.70 12.86 -18.57
CA ALA A 28 -32.17 11.53 -18.36
C ALA A 28 -31.09 11.64 -17.27
N PRO A 29 -31.09 10.78 -16.23
CA PRO A 29 -30.13 10.90 -15.14
C PRO A 29 -28.75 10.96 -15.78
N LEU A 30 -28.02 12.06 -15.52
CA LEU A 30 -26.69 12.27 -16.08
C LEU A 30 -25.82 11.12 -15.60
N VAL A 31 -25.59 10.13 -16.47
CA VAL A 31 -24.71 9.01 -16.17
C VAL A 31 -23.35 9.62 -15.86
N ARG A 32 -22.92 9.43 -14.61
CA ARG A 32 -21.68 9.96 -14.10
C ARG A 32 -20.51 9.60 -15.00
N ALA A 33 -19.73 10.60 -15.37
CA ALA A 33 -18.60 10.43 -16.28
C ALA A 33 -17.61 9.40 -15.72
N SER A 34 -17.13 8.52 -16.59
CA SER A 34 -16.02 7.63 -16.21
C SER A 34 -14.70 8.42 -16.19
N ILE A 35 -13.86 8.14 -15.20
CA ILE A 35 -12.55 8.78 -15.06
C ILE A 35 -11.62 8.36 -16.19
N GLY A 36 -10.89 9.32 -16.76
CA GLY A 36 -10.01 9.13 -17.92
C GLY A 36 -9.04 10.29 -18.09
N GLY A 37 -8.14 10.21 -19.08
CA GLY A 37 -7.18 11.30 -19.36
C GLY A 37 -5.97 11.37 -18.43
N TYR A 38 -5.64 10.26 -17.76
CA TYR A 38 -4.47 10.13 -16.88
C TYR A 38 -3.29 9.44 -17.59
N PRO A 39 -2.03 9.76 -17.24
CA PRO A 39 -0.86 9.01 -17.69
C PRO A 39 -0.96 7.54 -17.28
N GLN A 40 -0.49 6.64 -18.14
CA GLN A 40 -0.53 5.20 -17.91
C GLN A 40 0.87 4.61 -17.87
N TYR A 41 1.08 3.70 -16.92
CA TYR A 41 2.29 2.91 -16.83
C TYR A 41 2.41 2.05 -18.08
N THR A 42 3.54 2.12 -18.77
CA THR A 42 3.76 1.41 -20.05
C THR A 42 4.47 0.07 -19.87
N GLY A 43 5.02 -0.20 -18.69
CA GLY A 43 5.66 -1.47 -18.39
C GLY A 43 4.68 -2.64 -18.27
N MET A 44 5.21 -3.77 -17.82
CA MET A 44 4.45 -5.01 -17.69
C MET A 44 3.45 -4.93 -16.54
N VAL A 45 2.33 -5.62 -16.73
CA VAL A 45 1.31 -5.88 -15.70
C VAL A 45 1.02 -7.38 -15.78
N ALA A 46 1.54 -8.15 -14.84
CA ALA A 46 1.54 -9.60 -14.85
C ALA A 46 0.35 -10.18 -14.07
N HIS A 47 -0.11 -11.35 -14.50
CA HIS A 47 -0.92 -12.22 -13.65
C HIS A 47 -0.03 -12.85 -12.58
N VAL A 48 -0.48 -12.79 -11.34
CA VAL A 48 0.17 -13.33 -10.14
C VAL A 48 -0.64 -14.54 -9.64
N PRO A 49 0.02 -15.70 -9.44
CA PRO A 49 -0.66 -16.91 -8.99
C PRO A 49 -1.19 -16.78 -7.56
N ILE A 50 -2.24 -17.55 -7.25
CA ILE A 50 -2.76 -17.68 -5.88
C ILE A 50 -1.64 -18.21 -4.98
N GLY A 51 -1.47 -17.61 -3.81
CA GLY A 51 -0.36 -17.84 -2.88
C GLY A 51 0.70 -16.74 -2.94
N GLU A 52 0.75 -15.96 -4.03
CA GLU A 52 1.70 -14.86 -4.23
C GLU A 52 1.01 -13.50 -4.44
N ARG A 53 -0.32 -13.46 -4.50
CA ARG A 53 -1.06 -12.20 -4.68
C ARG A 53 -0.91 -11.32 -3.45
N ALA A 54 -1.09 -10.02 -3.61
CA ALA A 54 -1.19 -9.11 -2.47
C ALA A 54 -2.23 -9.63 -1.46
N TYR A 55 -1.90 -9.59 -0.17
CA TYR A 55 -2.72 -10.14 0.92
C TYR A 55 -2.82 -11.67 0.99
N ASP A 56 -2.15 -12.43 0.12
CA ASP A 56 -2.00 -13.86 0.37
C ASP A 56 -1.08 -14.08 1.56
N LEU A 57 -1.53 -14.92 2.49
CA LEU A 57 -0.78 -15.29 3.69
C LEU A 57 -0.34 -16.76 3.58
N SER A 58 0.83 -17.05 4.15
CA SER A 58 1.36 -18.41 4.30
C SER A 58 1.15 -18.97 5.72
N THR A 59 0.51 -18.20 6.60
CA THR A 59 0.20 -18.59 7.98
C THR A 59 -1.30 -18.56 8.21
N VAL A 60 -1.76 -19.47 9.06
CA VAL A 60 -3.16 -19.59 9.45
C VAL A 60 -3.45 -18.61 10.59
N THR A 61 -4.55 -17.87 10.47
CA THR A 61 -5.05 -17.01 11.56
C THR A 61 -5.76 -17.87 12.62
N PRO A 62 -5.74 -17.48 13.91
CA PRO A 62 -6.51 -18.19 14.93
C PRO A 62 -8.01 -18.23 14.57
N VAL A 63 -8.66 -19.39 14.72
CA VAL A 63 -10.06 -19.61 14.29
C VAL A 63 -11.06 -18.87 15.18
N GLU A 64 -10.70 -18.66 16.44
CA GLU A 64 -11.39 -17.79 17.39
C GLU A 64 -11.39 -16.32 16.95
N GLY A 65 -10.58 -15.98 15.95
CA GLY A 65 -10.44 -14.64 15.43
C GLY A 65 -9.56 -13.74 16.30
N TYR A 66 -9.51 -12.46 15.95
CA TYR A 66 -8.79 -11.48 16.75
C TYR A 66 -9.49 -10.13 16.70
N GLY A 67 -9.31 -9.32 17.75
CA GLY A 67 -9.89 -7.99 17.93
C GLY A 67 -11.43 -7.96 18.05
N LEU A 68 -12.01 -6.78 17.87
CA LEU A 68 -13.44 -6.55 18.08
C LEU A 68 -14.31 -7.09 16.93
N VAL A 69 -15.37 -7.81 17.30
CA VAL A 69 -16.44 -8.28 16.40
C VAL A 69 -17.80 -8.02 17.04
N ASP A 70 -18.86 -7.98 16.24
CA ASP A 70 -20.23 -7.98 16.77
C ASP A 70 -20.72 -9.39 17.15
N SER A 71 -21.97 -9.49 17.62
CA SER A 71 -22.60 -10.77 18.00
C SER A 71 -22.73 -11.77 16.85
N THR A 72 -22.59 -11.32 15.61
CA THR A 72 -22.60 -12.18 14.42
C THR A 72 -21.18 -12.55 13.97
N GLY A 73 -20.14 -12.12 14.69
CA GLY A 73 -18.73 -12.38 14.36
C GLY A 73 -18.19 -11.54 13.20
N VAL A 74 -18.88 -10.47 12.83
CA VAL A 74 -18.42 -9.52 11.81
C VAL A 74 -17.45 -8.52 12.44
N ARG A 75 -16.40 -8.17 11.70
CA ARG A 75 -15.37 -7.22 12.14
C ARG A 75 -15.95 -5.82 12.34
N MET A 76 -15.73 -5.25 13.53
CA MET A 76 -16.21 -3.92 13.91
C MET A 76 -15.08 -3.04 14.43
N VAL A 77 -15.35 -1.74 14.52
CA VAL A 77 -14.50 -0.77 15.25
C VAL A 77 -15.31 -0.15 16.39
N SER A 78 -14.63 0.17 17.51
CA SER A 78 -15.23 0.95 18.60
C SER A 78 -14.88 2.43 18.42
N VAL A 79 -15.89 3.27 18.25
CA VAL A 79 -15.76 4.73 18.17
C VAL A 79 -16.75 5.34 19.17
N GLY A 80 -16.24 6.17 20.09
CA GLY A 80 -17.08 6.75 21.15
C GLY A 80 -17.78 5.71 22.04
N GLY A 81 -17.20 4.51 22.20
CA GLY A 81 -17.78 3.42 22.98
C GLY A 81 -18.90 2.64 22.28
N LYS A 82 -19.19 2.94 21.00
CA LYS A 82 -20.17 2.23 20.18
C LYS A 82 -19.48 1.42 19.08
N LEU A 83 -20.09 0.29 18.72
CA LEU A 83 -19.64 -0.51 17.57
C LEU A 83 -20.14 0.12 16.28
N HIS A 84 -19.22 0.23 15.32
CA HIS A 84 -19.44 0.80 14.01
C HIS A 84 -18.91 -0.12 12.93
N ASN A 85 -19.52 -0.07 11.74
CA ASN A 85 -19.02 -0.82 10.59
C ASN A 85 -17.67 -0.24 10.15
N GLN A 86 -16.74 -1.12 9.81
CA GLN A 86 -15.42 -0.74 9.31
C GLN A 86 -15.17 -1.52 8.01
N PRO A 87 -15.63 -0.98 6.85
CA PRO A 87 -15.54 -1.68 5.57
C PRO A 87 -14.16 -2.21 5.17
N VAL A 88 -13.08 -1.44 5.42
CA VAL A 88 -11.70 -1.89 5.16
C VAL A 88 -11.36 -3.14 5.98
N SER A 89 -11.68 -3.16 7.27
CA SER A 89 -11.39 -4.25 8.18
C SER A 89 -12.28 -5.46 7.93
N GLN A 90 -13.54 -5.26 7.54
CA GLN A 90 -14.44 -6.34 7.13
C GLN A 90 -13.91 -7.04 5.87
N GLY A 91 -13.54 -6.26 4.84
CA GLY A 91 -12.91 -6.82 3.63
C GLY A 91 -11.57 -7.50 3.92
N ALA A 92 -10.70 -6.89 4.72
CA ALA A 92 -9.42 -7.49 5.11
C ALA A 92 -9.60 -8.79 5.90
N TYR A 93 -10.52 -8.82 6.87
CA TYR A 93 -10.78 -9.99 7.69
C TYR A 93 -11.40 -11.12 6.87
N ALA A 94 -12.24 -10.81 5.87
CA ALA A 94 -12.71 -11.82 4.93
C ALA A 94 -11.55 -12.46 4.14
N VAL A 95 -10.62 -11.66 3.64
CA VAL A 95 -9.46 -12.15 2.86
C VAL A 95 -8.49 -12.97 3.72
N GLU A 96 -8.23 -12.54 4.95
CA GLU A 96 -7.40 -13.30 5.90
C GLU A 96 -7.99 -14.68 6.20
N ASN A 97 -9.31 -14.76 6.42
CA ASN A 97 -9.96 -16.04 6.63
C ASN A 97 -10.02 -16.89 5.37
N LEU A 98 -10.15 -16.31 4.17
CA LEU A 98 -10.00 -17.06 2.90
C LEU A 98 -8.58 -17.63 2.74
N ASN A 99 -7.55 -16.94 3.22
CA ASN A 99 -6.20 -17.49 3.26
C ASN A 99 -6.10 -18.71 4.17
N SER A 100 -6.64 -18.60 5.40
CA SER A 100 -6.68 -19.73 6.33
C SER A 100 -7.47 -20.91 5.74
N TYR A 101 -8.64 -20.67 5.15
CA TYR A 101 -9.41 -21.69 4.44
C TYR A 101 -8.62 -22.36 3.31
N ARG A 102 -7.91 -21.59 2.48
CA ARG A 102 -7.04 -22.12 1.42
C ARG A 102 -5.93 -23.03 1.97
N LEU A 103 -5.40 -22.71 3.16
CA LEU A 103 -4.31 -23.46 3.78
C LEU A 103 -4.79 -24.71 4.53
N THR A 104 -5.99 -24.70 5.11
CA THR A 104 -6.47 -25.76 6.01
C THR A 104 -7.62 -26.59 5.45
N GLY A 105 -8.42 -26.03 4.54
CA GLY A 105 -9.70 -26.61 4.09
C GLY A 105 -10.83 -26.52 5.12
N ASP A 106 -10.62 -25.87 6.28
CA ASP A 106 -11.62 -25.79 7.35
C ASP A 106 -12.69 -24.72 7.06
N SER A 107 -13.94 -25.18 6.90
CA SER A 107 -15.08 -24.33 6.54
C SER A 107 -15.40 -23.25 7.57
N ALA A 108 -14.96 -23.38 8.82
CA ALA A 108 -15.15 -22.33 9.83
C ALA A 108 -14.54 -20.99 9.39
N TYR A 109 -13.38 -21.03 8.72
CA TYR A 109 -12.76 -19.84 8.15
C TYR A 109 -13.58 -19.28 6.98
N LEU A 110 -14.08 -20.15 6.10
CA LEU A 110 -14.94 -19.71 4.99
C LEU A 110 -16.21 -19.03 5.52
N ASP A 111 -16.83 -19.56 6.58
CA ASP A 111 -18.02 -18.98 7.20
C ASP A 111 -17.75 -17.59 7.80
N ILE A 112 -16.57 -17.37 8.39
CA ILE A 112 -16.15 -16.04 8.86
C ILE A 112 -16.00 -15.09 7.67
N ALA A 113 -15.37 -15.55 6.59
CA ALA A 113 -15.17 -14.75 5.39
C ALA A 113 -16.49 -14.34 4.73
N VAL A 114 -17.41 -15.30 4.60
CA VAL A 114 -18.76 -15.08 4.06
C VAL A 114 -19.51 -14.06 4.91
N ARG A 115 -19.51 -14.17 6.25
CA ARG A 115 -20.22 -13.20 7.11
C ARG A 115 -19.70 -11.78 6.95
N ASN A 116 -18.39 -11.59 6.87
CA ASN A 116 -17.78 -10.26 6.73
C ASN A 116 -18.04 -9.65 5.36
N ALA A 117 -17.96 -10.45 4.29
CA ALA A 117 -18.31 -10.00 2.95
C ALA A 117 -19.81 -9.75 2.78
N GLN A 118 -20.65 -10.59 3.39
CA GLN A 118 -22.10 -10.40 3.38
C GLN A 118 -22.47 -9.10 4.07
N ARG A 119 -21.84 -8.74 5.20
CA ARG A 119 -22.06 -7.42 5.82
C ARG A 119 -21.81 -6.28 4.84
N LEU A 120 -20.74 -6.34 4.03
CA LEU A 120 -20.46 -5.31 3.03
C LEU A 120 -21.59 -5.21 1.99
N ILE A 121 -22.12 -6.35 1.53
CA ILE A 121 -23.31 -6.38 0.67
C ILE A 121 -24.52 -5.78 1.40
N ASP A 122 -24.73 -6.08 2.67
CA ASP A 122 -25.92 -5.62 3.39
C ASP A 122 -25.92 -4.10 3.63
N ILE A 123 -24.74 -3.50 3.84
CA ILE A 123 -24.61 -2.07 4.17
C ILE A 123 -24.35 -1.17 2.95
N HIS A 124 -24.14 -1.73 1.77
CA HIS A 124 -23.79 -0.92 0.61
C HIS A 124 -24.87 0.12 0.29
N VAL A 125 -24.44 1.21 -0.31
CA VAL A 125 -25.33 2.18 -0.95
C VAL A 125 -25.07 2.21 -2.44
N VAL A 126 -26.10 2.51 -3.22
CA VAL A 126 -25.99 2.59 -4.68
C VAL A 126 -25.90 4.05 -5.13
N SER A 127 -24.88 4.39 -5.93
CA SER A 127 -24.76 5.69 -6.60
C SER A 127 -24.40 5.46 -8.06
N ASP A 128 -25.30 5.85 -8.99
CA ASP A 128 -25.14 5.67 -10.45
C ASP A 128 -24.73 4.23 -10.84
N GLY A 129 -25.37 3.24 -10.20
CA GLY A 129 -25.12 1.81 -10.43
C GLY A 129 -23.85 1.24 -9.77
N ALA A 130 -23.08 2.06 -9.05
CA ALA A 130 -21.94 1.58 -8.26
C ALA A 130 -22.35 1.27 -6.81
N TRP A 131 -21.68 0.27 -6.21
CA TRP A 131 -21.78 0.02 -4.77
C TRP A 131 -20.69 0.76 -4.01
N TYR A 132 -21.08 1.52 -3.00
CA TYR A 132 -20.19 2.20 -2.06
C TYR A 132 -20.43 1.68 -0.64
N TYR A 133 -19.37 1.57 0.15
CA TYR A 133 -19.45 1.06 1.53
C TYR A 133 -19.33 2.20 2.55
N PRO A 134 -20.45 2.60 3.20
CA PRO A 134 -20.46 3.74 4.09
C PRO A 134 -19.75 3.44 5.42
N TYR A 135 -19.01 4.43 5.91
CA TYR A 135 -18.62 4.53 7.30
C TYR A 135 -19.67 5.37 8.05
N ASP A 136 -20.23 4.81 9.11
CA ASP A 136 -21.35 5.38 9.88
C ASP A 136 -20.91 6.20 11.10
N TYR A 137 -19.67 6.68 11.09
CA TYR A 137 -19.07 7.50 12.15
C TYR A 137 -18.13 8.57 11.60
N ASP A 138 -17.94 9.65 12.35
CA ASP A 138 -17.04 10.75 11.95
C ASP A 138 -15.57 10.36 12.09
N ARG A 139 -14.74 10.79 11.13
CA ARG A 139 -13.31 10.48 11.10
C ARG A 139 -12.48 11.74 10.99
N VAL A 140 -11.70 12.03 12.04
CA VAL A 140 -10.62 13.01 11.98
C VAL A 140 -9.46 12.41 11.18
N VAL A 141 -9.21 12.95 9.99
CA VAL A 141 -8.14 12.52 9.10
C VAL A 141 -6.85 13.26 9.47
N VAL A 142 -5.72 12.55 9.48
CA VAL A 142 -4.36 13.09 9.72
C VAL A 142 -4.17 13.97 10.98
N GLY A 143 -5.05 13.82 11.97
CA GLY A 143 -4.98 14.58 13.22
C GLY A 143 -5.45 16.04 13.12
N SER A 144 -6.04 16.46 11.99
CA SER A 144 -6.61 17.80 11.83
C SER A 144 -8.12 17.77 11.86
N THR A 145 -8.74 18.52 12.78
CA THR A 145 -10.20 18.64 12.88
C THR A 145 -10.82 19.35 11.69
N SER A 146 -10.08 20.20 10.97
CA SER A 146 -10.52 20.83 9.73
C SER A 146 -10.71 19.84 8.58
N GLY A 147 -10.14 18.64 8.70
CA GLY A 147 -10.25 17.56 7.72
C GLY A 147 -11.20 16.44 8.14
N THR A 148 -12.10 16.69 9.09
CA THR A 148 -13.04 15.68 9.57
C THR A 148 -13.98 15.24 8.44
N LEU A 149 -14.04 13.93 8.19
CA LEU A 149 -15.06 13.32 7.36
C LEU A 149 -16.28 13.04 8.23
N HIS A 150 -17.41 13.63 7.88
CA HIS A 150 -18.67 13.38 8.58
C HIS A 150 -19.38 12.16 7.99
N ALA A 151 -20.03 11.38 8.85
CA ALA A 151 -20.81 10.23 8.41
C ALA A 151 -22.05 10.65 7.57
N PRO A 152 -22.41 9.89 6.53
CA PRO A 152 -21.64 8.78 5.96
C PRO A 152 -20.49 9.30 5.07
N TRP A 153 -19.31 8.69 5.21
CA TRP A 153 -18.19 8.88 4.29
C TRP A 153 -17.74 7.53 3.70
N TYR A 154 -16.89 7.58 2.67
CA TYR A 154 -16.51 6.43 1.86
C TYR A 154 -15.00 6.39 1.66
N SER A 155 -14.45 5.26 1.21
CA SER A 155 -13.00 5.10 1.01
C SER A 155 -12.67 4.26 -0.22
N GLY A 156 -11.77 4.74 -1.07
CA GLY A 156 -11.21 3.93 -2.16
C GLY A 156 -10.46 2.70 -1.65
N MET A 157 -9.85 2.78 -0.46
CA MET A 157 -9.25 1.62 0.20
C MET A 157 -10.32 0.59 0.58
N ALA A 158 -11.49 1.03 1.08
CA ALA A 158 -12.61 0.13 1.37
C ALA A 158 -13.12 -0.54 0.10
N GLN A 159 -13.29 0.22 -1.00
CA GLN A 159 -13.71 -0.34 -2.28
C GLN A 159 -12.75 -1.43 -2.77
N GLY A 160 -11.44 -1.20 -2.71
CA GLY A 160 -10.46 -2.21 -3.11
C GLY A 160 -10.43 -3.45 -2.20
N ARG A 161 -10.56 -3.27 -0.88
CA ARG A 161 -10.63 -4.40 0.06
C ARG A 161 -11.88 -5.26 -0.15
N ALA A 162 -13.03 -4.62 -0.34
CA ALA A 162 -14.27 -5.30 -0.68
C ALA A 162 -14.14 -6.03 -2.03
N LEU A 163 -13.58 -5.38 -3.04
CA LEU A 163 -13.37 -5.95 -4.37
C LEU A 163 -12.51 -7.22 -4.31
N THR A 164 -11.37 -7.18 -3.59
CA THR A 164 -10.55 -8.37 -3.35
C THR A 164 -11.35 -9.48 -2.65
N ALA A 165 -12.10 -9.15 -1.59
CA ALA A 165 -12.87 -10.14 -0.83
C ALA A 165 -13.91 -10.84 -1.72
N PHE A 166 -14.69 -10.10 -2.51
CA PHE A 166 -15.71 -10.66 -3.39
C PHE A 166 -15.12 -11.50 -4.52
N VAL A 167 -14.04 -11.02 -5.17
CA VAL A 167 -13.34 -11.80 -6.21
C VAL A 167 -12.88 -13.15 -5.65
N ARG A 168 -12.27 -13.15 -4.46
CA ARG A 168 -11.73 -14.39 -3.87
C ARG A 168 -12.83 -15.31 -3.35
N LEU A 169 -13.92 -14.78 -2.82
CA LEU A 169 -15.10 -15.56 -2.46
C LEU A 169 -15.73 -16.22 -3.69
N TYR A 170 -15.86 -15.49 -4.80
CA TYR A 170 -16.33 -16.09 -6.05
C TYR A 170 -15.40 -17.22 -6.51
N GLN A 171 -14.08 -17.02 -6.45
CA GLN A 171 -13.10 -18.07 -6.78
C GLN A 171 -13.19 -19.29 -5.86
N ALA A 172 -13.48 -19.09 -4.57
CA ALA A 172 -13.54 -20.16 -3.57
C ALA A 172 -14.88 -20.94 -3.56
N THR A 173 -15.99 -20.28 -3.93
CA THR A 173 -17.34 -20.82 -3.76
C THR A 173 -18.09 -21.04 -5.08
N GLY A 174 -17.73 -20.31 -6.13
CA GLY A 174 -18.50 -20.26 -7.38
C GLY A 174 -19.84 -19.52 -7.28
N GLU A 175 -20.18 -18.91 -6.15
CA GLU A 175 -21.49 -18.23 -6.00
C GLU A 175 -21.53 -16.88 -6.73
N GLU A 176 -22.44 -16.76 -7.71
CA GLU A 176 -22.58 -15.57 -8.56
C GLU A 176 -22.87 -14.26 -7.82
N LYS A 177 -23.44 -14.33 -6.61
CA LYS A 177 -23.67 -13.11 -5.79
C LYS A 177 -22.38 -12.36 -5.50
N TRP A 178 -21.27 -13.08 -5.31
CA TRP A 178 -19.96 -12.48 -5.09
C TRP A 178 -19.42 -11.84 -6.37
N ARG A 179 -19.67 -12.46 -7.53
CA ARG A 179 -19.31 -11.87 -8.82
C ARG A 179 -20.10 -10.58 -9.07
N ALA A 180 -21.41 -10.59 -8.83
CA ALA A 180 -22.24 -9.40 -8.97
C ALA A 180 -21.80 -8.26 -8.03
N ALA A 181 -21.47 -8.57 -6.78
CA ALA A 181 -20.93 -7.60 -5.83
C ALA A 181 -19.57 -7.03 -6.30
N ALA A 182 -18.69 -7.86 -6.85
CA ALA A 182 -17.41 -7.41 -7.42
C ALA A 182 -17.61 -6.47 -8.62
N ASP A 183 -18.51 -6.80 -9.56
CA ASP A 183 -18.79 -5.97 -10.74
C ASP A 183 -19.41 -4.61 -10.36
N ALA A 184 -20.32 -4.59 -9.38
CA ALA A 184 -20.94 -3.37 -8.86
C ALA A 184 -19.94 -2.51 -8.06
N THR A 185 -19.03 -3.14 -7.30
CA THR A 185 -17.92 -2.47 -6.60
C THR A 185 -16.93 -1.86 -7.60
N PHE A 186 -16.53 -2.61 -8.62
CA PHE A 186 -15.62 -2.11 -9.66
C PHE A 186 -16.20 -0.86 -10.36
N THR A 187 -17.53 -0.79 -10.51
CA THR A 187 -18.19 0.39 -11.06
C THR A 187 -17.94 1.67 -10.24
N SER A 188 -17.72 1.58 -8.92
CA SER A 188 -17.33 2.75 -8.10
C SER A 188 -15.93 3.26 -8.44
N MET A 189 -15.03 2.36 -8.86
CA MET A 189 -13.60 2.65 -9.11
C MET A 189 -13.36 3.34 -10.46
N ARG A 190 -14.40 3.52 -11.27
CA ARG A 190 -14.33 4.24 -12.55
C ARG A 190 -15.10 5.55 -12.55
N GLN A 191 -15.81 5.92 -11.50
CA GLN A 191 -16.66 7.12 -11.48
C GLN A 191 -15.86 8.37 -11.07
N ALA A 192 -15.79 9.38 -11.95
CA ALA A 192 -15.14 10.66 -11.63
C ALA A 192 -15.95 11.45 -10.59
N PRO A 193 -15.37 12.27 -9.69
CA PRO A 193 -16.13 13.05 -8.70
C PRO A 193 -17.22 13.92 -9.33
N GLN A 194 -18.41 13.99 -8.72
CA GLN A 194 -19.55 14.78 -9.21
C GLN A 194 -20.40 15.31 -8.05
N GLY A 195 -20.43 16.63 -7.87
CA GLY A 195 -21.25 17.27 -6.83
C GLY A 195 -20.88 16.78 -5.43
N THR A 196 -21.84 16.23 -4.69
CA THR A 196 -21.63 15.62 -3.37
C THR A 196 -21.70 14.09 -3.41
N ALA A 197 -21.78 13.50 -4.61
CA ALA A 197 -21.86 12.05 -4.76
C ALA A 197 -20.59 11.37 -4.23
N PRO A 198 -20.71 10.16 -3.64
CA PRO A 198 -19.55 9.42 -3.15
C PRO A 198 -18.55 9.18 -4.27
N TYR A 199 -17.25 9.18 -3.98
CA TYR A 199 -16.25 8.84 -4.99
C TYR A 199 -15.09 8.10 -4.35
N ALA A 200 -14.45 7.23 -5.14
CA ALA A 200 -13.27 6.48 -4.72
C ALA A 200 -12.02 6.87 -5.50
N VAL A 201 -12.19 7.60 -6.60
CA VAL A 201 -11.11 7.94 -7.54
C VAL A 201 -11.21 9.40 -7.98
N HIS A 202 -10.07 10.05 -8.20
CA HIS A 202 -10.02 11.39 -8.77
C HIS A 202 -8.70 11.63 -9.53
N LEU A 203 -8.64 12.73 -10.29
CA LEU A 203 -7.38 13.23 -10.85
C LEU A 203 -6.86 14.38 -10.00
N ASP A 204 -5.55 14.42 -9.77
CA ASP A 204 -4.92 15.64 -9.24
C ASP A 204 -4.67 16.68 -10.34
N ALA A 205 -4.12 17.84 -9.95
CA ALA A 205 -3.83 18.93 -10.88
C ALA A 205 -2.79 18.56 -11.97
N SER A 206 -2.03 17.49 -11.77
CA SER A 206 -1.07 16.94 -12.76
C SER A 206 -1.68 15.79 -13.56
N HIS A 207 -3.01 15.63 -13.52
CA HIS A 207 -3.76 14.56 -14.18
C HIS A 207 -3.37 13.14 -13.73
N ARG A 208 -2.76 12.98 -12.54
CA ARG A 208 -2.43 11.66 -12.00
C ARG A 208 -3.66 11.04 -11.35
N LEU A 209 -3.87 9.75 -11.60
CA LEU A 209 -5.02 9.00 -11.09
C LEU A 209 -4.79 8.62 -9.63
N TRP A 210 -5.61 9.16 -8.73
CA TRP A 210 -5.61 8.80 -7.32
C TRP A 210 -6.80 7.90 -6.98
N LEU A 211 -6.51 6.74 -6.37
CA LEU A 211 -7.47 5.94 -5.63
C LEU A 211 -7.47 6.44 -4.18
N GLU A 212 -8.53 7.14 -3.78
CA GLU A 212 -8.48 8.05 -2.63
C GLU A 212 -8.97 7.35 -1.34
N GLU A 213 -8.11 7.25 -0.32
CA GLU A 213 -8.49 6.66 0.98
C GLU A 213 -9.55 7.50 1.71
N TYR A 214 -9.40 8.83 1.64
CA TYR A 214 -10.23 9.82 2.33
C TYR A 214 -10.76 10.87 1.34
N PRO A 215 -11.72 10.49 0.48
CA PRO A 215 -12.33 11.39 -0.51
C PRO A 215 -13.02 12.58 0.17
N ARG A 216 -12.78 13.78 -0.36
CA ARG A 216 -13.31 15.06 0.13
C ARG A 216 -13.80 15.96 -0.99
N TYR A 217 -14.83 16.75 -0.69
CA TYR A 217 -15.15 17.93 -1.48
C TYR A 217 -14.72 19.20 -0.73
N PRO A 218 -14.04 20.16 -1.39
CA PRO A 218 -13.61 20.12 -2.80
C PRO A 218 -12.51 19.07 -3.05
N VAL A 219 -12.53 18.43 -4.23
CA VAL A 219 -11.65 17.29 -4.58
C VAL A 219 -10.16 17.61 -4.42
N ALA A 220 -9.78 18.87 -4.65
CA ALA A 220 -8.42 19.37 -4.45
C ALA A 220 -7.89 19.07 -3.04
N ASP A 221 -8.78 19.05 -2.05
CA ASP A 221 -8.42 18.79 -0.66
C ASP A 221 -8.24 17.30 -0.37
N SER A 222 -8.42 16.37 -1.31
CA SER A 222 -8.18 14.94 -1.06
C SER A 222 -6.77 14.66 -0.55
N GLU A 223 -6.61 13.74 0.42
CA GLU A 223 -5.35 13.49 1.13
C GLU A 223 -4.24 12.92 0.25
N LYS A 224 -4.59 12.06 -0.72
CA LYS A 224 -3.64 11.28 -1.53
C LYS A 224 -2.77 10.40 -0.63
N VAL A 225 -3.43 9.57 0.18
CA VAL A 225 -2.76 8.64 1.10
C VAL A 225 -2.15 7.48 0.33
N LEU A 226 -0.83 7.26 0.50
CA LEU A 226 -0.10 6.27 -0.31
C LEU A 226 -0.57 4.84 -0.03
N ASN A 227 -0.69 4.44 1.25
CA ASN A 227 -1.07 3.06 1.56
C ASN A 227 -2.49 2.74 1.09
N GLY A 228 -3.43 3.67 1.21
CA GLY A 228 -4.80 3.47 0.77
C GLY A 228 -4.90 3.40 -0.74
N HIS A 229 -4.13 4.23 -1.45
CA HIS A 229 -3.99 4.16 -2.90
C HIS A 229 -3.52 2.77 -3.36
N ILE A 230 -2.40 2.28 -2.81
CA ILE A 230 -1.85 0.98 -3.23
C ILE A 230 -2.77 -0.18 -2.79
N ALA A 231 -3.43 -0.06 -1.64
CA ALA A 231 -4.39 -1.06 -1.19
C ALA A 231 -5.63 -1.15 -2.10
N ALA A 232 -6.12 0.01 -2.56
CA ALA A 232 -7.20 0.07 -3.53
C ALA A 232 -6.80 -0.55 -4.88
N LEU A 233 -5.56 -0.30 -5.30
CA LEU A 233 -4.96 -0.83 -6.53
C LEU A 233 -4.87 -2.36 -6.50
N PHE A 234 -4.54 -2.99 -5.37
CA PHE A 234 -4.56 -4.46 -5.26
C PHE A 234 -5.95 -5.07 -5.48
N GLY A 235 -7.03 -4.37 -5.10
CA GLY A 235 -8.39 -4.78 -5.45
C GLY A 235 -8.65 -4.78 -6.96
N LEU A 236 -8.14 -3.77 -7.69
CA LEU A 236 -8.23 -3.71 -9.14
C LEU A 236 -7.46 -4.86 -9.81
N PHE A 237 -6.27 -5.19 -9.30
CA PHE A 237 -5.50 -6.35 -9.77
C PHE A 237 -6.30 -7.65 -9.65
N ASP A 238 -6.89 -7.93 -8.49
CA ASP A 238 -7.72 -9.13 -8.31
C ASP A 238 -8.88 -9.18 -9.31
N TYR A 239 -9.60 -8.06 -9.48
CA TYR A 239 -10.71 -7.98 -10.42
C TYR A 239 -10.28 -8.16 -11.88
N TRP A 240 -9.19 -7.51 -12.30
CA TRP A 240 -8.65 -7.67 -13.65
C TRP A 240 -8.21 -9.11 -13.92
N GLN A 241 -7.53 -9.77 -12.97
CA GLN A 241 -7.11 -11.15 -13.15
C GLN A 241 -8.28 -12.13 -13.25
N LEU A 242 -9.40 -11.83 -12.57
CA LEU A 242 -10.63 -12.63 -12.67
C LEU A 242 -11.33 -12.42 -14.03
N THR A 243 -11.41 -11.19 -14.51
CA THR A 243 -12.35 -10.79 -15.56
C THR A 243 -11.71 -10.48 -16.91
N GLY A 244 -10.42 -10.20 -16.95
CA GLY A 244 -9.74 -9.64 -18.12
C GLY A 244 -10.20 -8.23 -18.50
N ASN A 245 -10.93 -7.53 -17.63
CA ASN A 245 -11.57 -6.25 -17.97
C ASN A 245 -10.53 -5.17 -18.36
N ALA A 246 -10.63 -4.65 -19.59
CA ALA A 246 -9.68 -3.67 -20.14
C ALA A 246 -9.70 -2.32 -19.39
N THR A 247 -10.86 -1.90 -18.88
CA THR A 247 -10.97 -0.68 -18.06
C THR A 247 -10.26 -0.86 -16.72
N ALA A 248 -10.35 -2.05 -16.11
CA ALA A 248 -9.62 -2.35 -14.88
C ALA A 248 -8.10 -2.28 -15.13
N LEU A 249 -7.62 -2.84 -16.24
CA LEU A 249 -6.21 -2.73 -16.64
C LEU A 249 -5.77 -1.27 -16.85
N SER A 250 -6.61 -0.45 -17.49
CA SER A 250 -6.35 0.99 -17.67
C SER A 250 -6.20 1.70 -16.31
N LEU A 251 -7.11 1.46 -15.37
CA LEU A 251 -7.05 2.04 -14.02
C LEU A 251 -5.81 1.56 -13.25
N ILE A 252 -5.47 0.26 -13.36
CA ILE A 252 -4.23 -0.30 -12.79
C ILE A 252 -3.02 0.45 -13.33
N ARG A 253 -2.91 0.60 -14.65
CA ARG A 253 -1.77 1.31 -15.26
C ARG A 253 -1.69 2.77 -14.81
N GLY A 254 -2.82 3.47 -14.68
CA GLY A 254 -2.86 4.84 -14.18
C GLY A 254 -2.44 4.97 -12.72
N ALA A 255 -2.91 4.05 -11.87
CA ALA A 255 -2.56 4.03 -10.45
C ALA A 255 -1.09 3.65 -10.23
N VAL A 256 -0.58 2.62 -10.91
CA VAL A 256 0.84 2.23 -10.88
C VAL A 256 1.73 3.40 -11.32
N GLU A 257 1.36 4.11 -12.38
CA GLU A 257 2.11 5.27 -12.86
C GLU A 257 2.13 6.39 -11.83
N THR A 258 1.01 6.62 -11.15
CA THR A 258 0.93 7.59 -10.06
C THR A 258 1.90 7.24 -8.94
N VAL A 259 2.00 5.97 -8.53
CA VAL A 259 3.00 5.54 -7.54
C VAL A 259 4.42 5.72 -8.07
N ARG A 260 4.69 5.32 -9.32
CA ARG A 260 6.02 5.46 -9.95
C ARG A 260 6.50 6.91 -9.97
N LEU A 261 5.60 7.84 -10.29
CA LEU A 261 5.89 9.27 -10.39
C LEU A 261 6.02 9.97 -9.03
N THR A 262 5.47 9.41 -7.94
CA THR A 262 5.35 10.12 -6.66
C THR A 262 6.13 9.48 -5.50
N ALA A 263 6.34 8.16 -5.50
CA ALA A 263 6.92 7.43 -4.36
C ALA A 263 8.32 7.96 -3.98
N MET A 264 9.18 8.22 -4.96
CA MET A 264 10.53 8.74 -4.72
C MET A 264 10.58 10.27 -4.59
N PRO A 265 10.00 11.08 -5.48
CA PRO A 265 10.15 12.54 -5.41
C PRO A 265 9.27 13.21 -4.35
N GLU A 266 8.10 12.65 -4.01
CA GLU A 266 7.10 13.34 -3.16
C GLU A 266 6.94 12.67 -1.80
N PHE A 267 6.89 11.33 -1.73
CA PHE A 267 6.69 10.61 -0.46
C PHE A 267 7.98 10.31 0.30
N ARG A 268 9.11 10.10 -0.38
CA ARG A 268 10.37 9.77 0.28
C ARG A 268 10.84 10.94 1.16
N ARG A 269 11.33 10.62 2.36
CA ARG A 269 12.02 11.58 3.23
C ARG A 269 13.34 11.00 3.67
N ILE A 270 14.45 11.56 3.18
CA ILE A 270 15.79 11.03 3.48
C ILE A 270 16.02 11.03 4.98
N GLY A 271 16.39 9.86 5.53
CA GLY A 271 16.66 9.68 6.96
C GLY A 271 15.44 9.79 7.88
N ALA A 272 14.21 9.73 7.36
CA ALA A 272 12.98 9.76 8.13
C ALA A 272 11.93 8.82 7.54
N SER A 273 10.84 8.56 8.27
CA SER A 273 9.70 7.86 7.68
C SER A 273 9.14 8.67 6.50
N SER A 274 8.76 7.95 5.44
CA SER A 274 8.04 8.50 4.29
C SER A 274 6.81 9.29 4.72
N ARG A 275 6.28 10.14 3.84
CA ARG A 275 4.98 10.76 4.05
C ARG A 275 3.88 9.72 4.03
N TYR A 276 2.82 9.95 4.79
CA TYR A 276 1.57 9.20 4.80
C TYR A 276 0.64 9.70 3.68
N SER A 277 0.43 11.02 3.65
CA SER A 277 -0.39 11.72 2.67
C SER A 277 0.37 12.91 2.08
N LEU A 278 0.00 13.32 0.87
CA LEU A 278 0.63 14.49 0.22
C LEU A 278 -0.02 15.79 0.66
N GLN A 279 -1.33 15.80 0.92
CA GLN A 279 -2.05 17.03 1.25
C GLN A 279 -1.55 17.65 2.57
N HIS A 280 -1.46 16.86 3.64
CA HIS A 280 -1.05 17.34 4.96
C HIS A 280 0.39 17.00 5.33
N ASN A 281 1.13 16.37 4.40
CA ASN A 281 2.56 16.15 4.56
C ASN A 281 2.95 15.30 5.78
N THR A 282 2.00 14.56 6.35
CA THR A 282 2.12 13.86 7.63
C THR A 282 3.14 12.72 7.56
N PRO A 283 3.99 12.49 8.58
CA PRO A 283 4.87 11.31 8.61
C PRO A 283 4.08 10.00 8.69
N ALA A 284 4.53 8.96 7.98
CA ALA A 284 3.90 7.65 7.99
C ALA A 284 4.08 6.89 9.30
N GLY A 285 5.16 7.16 10.05
CA GLY A 285 5.45 6.44 11.30
C GLY A 285 5.44 4.93 11.07
N ALA A 286 4.56 4.20 11.77
CA ALA A 286 4.39 2.75 11.62
C ALA A 286 3.99 2.33 10.19
N TYR A 287 3.24 3.16 9.45
CA TYR A 287 2.85 2.89 8.07
C TYR A 287 4.03 2.90 7.09
N HIS A 288 5.20 3.43 7.48
CA HIS A 288 6.36 3.40 6.60
C HIS A 288 6.74 1.98 6.17
N GLN A 289 6.67 1.02 7.10
CA GLN A 289 6.94 -0.38 6.78
C GLN A 289 5.87 -0.99 5.88
N LEU A 290 4.62 -0.53 5.99
CA LEU A 290 3.56 -0.90 5.06
C LEU A 290 3.86 -0.37 3.65
N HIS A 291 4.34 0.87 3.50
CA HIS A 291 4.76 1.40 2.19
C HIS A 291 5.88 0.56 1.58
N VAL A 292 6.89 0.18 2.36
CA VAL A 292 7.97 -0.71 1.90
C VAL A 292 7.39 -2.03 1.36
N GLN A 293 6.51 -2.67 2.12
CA GLN A 293 5.87 -3.94 1.71
C GLN A 293 5.00 -3.76 0.46
N GLN A 294 4.25 -2.66 0.36
CA GLN A 294 3.39 -2.37 -0.78
C GLN A 294 4.20 -2.09 -2.06
N LEU A 295 5.33 -1.41 -1.96
CA LEU A 295 6.26 -1.24 -3.09
C LEU A 295 6.82 -2.58 -3.56
N LEU A 296 7.22 -3.46 -2.63
CA LEU A 296 7.62 -4.83 -2.99
C LEU A 296 6.45 -5.64 -3.58
N GLY A 297 5.21 -5.41 -3.13
CA GLY A 297 4.02 -5.99 -3.75
C GLY A 297 3.82 -5.51 -5.19
N LEU A 298 4.02 -4.21 -5.47
CA LEU A 298 3.96 -3.69 -6.84
C LEU A 298 5.04 -4.28 -7.75
N LEU A 299 6.22 -4.60 -7.21
CA LEU A 299 7.22 -5.37 -7.95
C LEU A 299 6.64 -6.71 -8.43
N THR A 300 5.87 -7.42 -7.60
CA THR A 300 5.26 -8.71 -7.96
C THR A 300 4.29 -8.61 -9.13
N TYR A 301 3.55 -7.52 -9.24
CA TYR A 301 2.61 -7.34 -10.34
C TYR A 301 3.22 -6.67 -11.59
N THR A 302 4.28 -5.89 -11.45
CA THR A 302 4.83 -5.10 -12.56
C THR A 302 6.18 -5.59 -13.07
N HIS A 303 6.87 -6.37 -12.25
CA HIS A 303 8.28 -6.78 -12.39
C HIS A 303 9.23 -5.58 -12.59
N ASP A 304 8.81 -4.38 -12.18
CA ASP A 304 9.61 -3.17 -12.30
C ASP A 304 10.62 -3.07 -11.15
N PRO A 305 11.94 -3.18 -11.42
CA PRO A 305 12.97 -3.05 -10.39
C PRO A 305 12.97 -1.67 -9.72
N GLY A 306 12.34 -0.66 -10.33
CA GLY A 306 12.14 0.66 -9.74
C GLY A 306 11.38 0.63 -8.42
N PHE A 307 10.40 -0.26 -8.26
CA PHE A 307 9.70 -0.42 -6.98
C PHE A 307 10.58 -1.07 -5.91
N ALA A 308 11.44 -2.02 -6.29
CA ALA A 308 12.43 -2.61 -5.38
C ALA A 308 13.48 -1.57 -4.94
N ALA A 309 13.91 -0.71 -5.86
CA ALA A 309 14.82 0.40 -5.56
C ALA A 309 14.18 1.41 -4.60
N ALA A 310 12.90 1.76 -4.80
CA ALA A 310 12.15 2.64 -3.91
C ALA A 310 12.00 2.02 -2.50
N ALA A 311 11.62 0.73 -2.43
CA ALA A 311 11.55 0.00 -1.16
C ALA A 311 12.91 -0.02 -0.43
N ALA A 312 14.00 -0.30 -1.14
CA ALA A 312 15.34 -0.30 -0.57
C ALA A 312 15.77 1.08 -0.06
N ALA A 313 15.40 2.15 -0.76
CA ALA A 313 15.63 3.52 -0.33
C ALA A 313 14.87 3.84 0.97
N TYR A 314 13.59 3.47 1.03
CA TYR A 314 12.75 3.65 2.23
C TYR A 314 13.32 2.89 3.43
N ARG A 315 13.70 1.62 3.26
CA ARG A 315 14.40 0.82 4.28
C ARG A 315 15.65 1.52 4.83
N GLY A 316 16.44 2.16 3.95
CA GLY A 316 17.64 2.89 4.34
C GLY A 316 17.35 4.19 5.10
N ASP A 317 16.22 4.84 4.82
CA ASP A 317 15.81 6.07 5.48
C ASP A 317 15.27 5.79 6.89
N TYR A 318 14.34 4.83 7.01
CA TYR A 318 13.65 4.51 8.24
C TYR A 318 13.41 2.99 8.37
N PRO A 319 14.35 2.26 9.00
CA PRO A 319 14.32 0.80 9.01
C PRO A 319 13.21 0.24 9.91
N ARG A 320 12.91 -1.05 9.72
CA ARG A 320 12.01 -1.78 10.61
C ARG A 320 12.60 -1.83 12.04
N PRO A 321 11.87 -1.32 13.06
CA PRO A 321 12.41 -1.21 14.43
C PRO A 321 12.61 -2.55 15.12
N ASP A 322 11.73 -3.52 14.87
CA ASP A 322 11.62 -4.75 15.66
C ASP A 322 12.56 -5.83 15.11
N ILE A 323 13.85 -5.74 15.45
CA ILE A 323 14.80 -6.84 15.24
C ILE A 323 15.33 -7.31 16.59
N THR A 324 15.25 -8.61 16.85
CA THR A 324 15.93 -9.24 17.99
C THR A 324 17.15 -9.99 17.49
N GLY A 325 18.26 -9.94 18.23
CA GLY A 325 19.45 -10.64 17.83
C GLY A 325 20.66 -10.26 18.67
N THR A 326 21.83 -10.23 18.03
CA THR A 326 23.10 -9.90 18.68
C THR A 326 23.81 -8.83 17.88
N VAL A 327 24.25 -7.76 18.54
CA VAL A 327 25.20 -6.82 17.95
C VAL A 327 26.61 -7.38 18.05
N GLN A 328 27.36 -7.30 16.96
CA GLN A 328 28.81 -7.46 16.93
C GLN A 328 29.45 -6.08 16.95
N ALA A 329 30.33 -5.83 17.92
CA ALA A 329 31.19 -4.65 17.95
C ALA A 329 32.66 -5.05 17.73
N THR A 330 33.38 -4.28 16.93
CA THR A 330 34.81 -4.45 16.68
C THR A 330 35.65 -3.70 17.72
N THR A 331 36.97 -3.71 17.57
CA THR A 331 37.88 -2.89 18.41
C THR A 331 37.85 -1.40 18.05
N ARG A 332 37.15 -1.01 16.98
CA ARG A 332 37.05 0.39 16.54
C ARG A 332 36.31 1.23 17.59
N THR A 333 36.95 2.33 18.00
CA THR A 333 36.32 3.31 18.89
C THR A 333 35.04 3.85 18.26
N THR A 334 33.91 3.65 18.94
CA THR A 334 32.57 3.99 18.47
C THR A 334 31.90 4.96 19.44
N THR A 335 31.22 5.98 18.93
CA THR A 335 30.33 6.83 19.73
C THR A 335 28.98 6.13 19.87
N ILE A 336 28.55 5.89 21.09
CA ILE A 336 27.26 5.27 21.42
C ILE A 336 26.34 6.29 22.09
N TYR A 337 25.03 6.06 22.00
CA TYR A 337 24.02 7.06 22.35
C TYR A 337 23.06 6.56 23.44
N GLN A 338 22.57 7.49 24.25
CA GLN A 338 21.34 7.34 25.03
C GLN A 338 20.25 8.16 24.34
N VAL A 339 19.02 7.64 24.34
CA VAL A 339 17.87 8.30 23.72
C VAL A 339 16.69 8.37 24.67
N ASP A 340 15.84 9.37 24.49
CA ASP A 340 14.55 9.46 25.19
C ASP A 340 13.46 8.59 24.52
N SER A 341 12.24 8.66 25.04
CA SER A 341 11.08 7.92 24.51
C SER A 341 10.69 8.33 23.08
N SER A 342 11.10 9.50 22.61
CA SER A 342 10.88 9.96 21.23
C SER A 342 11.96 9.46 20.26
N GLY A 343 13.04 8.87 20.78
CA GLY A 343 14.21 8.47 20.02
C GLY A 343 15.20 9.62 19.76
N ALA A 344 15.06 10.75 20.46
CA ALA A 344 16.01 11.86 20.40
C ALA A 344 17.26 11.54 21.23
N ILE A 345 18.43 11.90 20.71
CA ILE A 345 19.71 11.66 21.39
C ILE A 345 19.82 12.65 22.57
N VAL A 346 19.91 12.11 23.79
CA VAL A 346 20.04 12.88 25.04
C VAL A 346 21.41 12.74 25.69
N GLY A 347 22.21 11.77 25.24
CA GLY A 347 23.54 11.53 25.76
C GLY A 347 24.39 10.76 24.77
N SER A 348 25.70 10.92 24.86
CA SER A 348 26.64 10.12 24.08
C SER A 348 27.94 9.87 24.84
N LYS A 349 28.63 8.78 24.52
CA LYS A 349 30.01 8.54 24.97
C LYS A 349 30.78 7.71 23.95
N ARG A 350 32.10 7.79 23.99
CA ARG A 350 32.98 6.95 23.16
C ARG A 350 33.34 5.67 23.90
N VAL A 351 33.30 4.55 23.20
CA VAL A 351 33.69 3.24 23.73
C VAL A 351 34.66 2.56 22.77
N SER A 352 35.61 1.82 23.33
CA SER A 352 36.51 0.93 22.59
C SER A 352 36.62 -0.39 23.33
N PHE A 353 36.98 -1.44 22.60
CA PHE A 353 37.08 -2.79 23.12
C PHE A 353 38.45 -3.37 22.77
N THR A 354 39.03 -4.16 23.67
CA THR A 354 40.32 -4.83 23.44
C THR A 354 40.21 -6.00 22.48
N ARG A 355 39.00 -6.51 22.27
CA ARG A 355 38.66 -7.57 21.32
C ARG A 355 37.25 -7.33 20.76
N TRP A 356 36.92 -8.04 19.70
CA TRP A 356 35.56 -8.09 19.20
C TRP A 356 34.61 -8.58 20.31
N THR A 357 33.49 -7.88 20.49
CA THR A 357 32.53 -8.16 21.57
C THR A 357 31.11 -8.23 21.04
N GLN A 358 30.24 -8.89 21.79
CA GLN A 358 28.85 -9.13 21.41
C GLN A 358 27.90 -8.79 22.57
N ALA A 359 26.70 -8.35 22.23
CA ALA A 359 25.63 -8.09 23.21
C ALA A 359 24.25 -8.36 22.58
N PRO A 360 23.23 -8.75 23.37
CA PRO A 360 21.89 -8.91 22.85
C PRO A 360 21.29 -7.56 22.46
N ILE A 361 20.51 -7.56 21.39
CA ILE A 361 19.73 -6.40 20.90
C ILE A 361 18.27 -6.78 20.73
N ASP A 362 17.38 -5.80 20.89
CA ASP A 362 15.94 -5.95 20.70
C ASP A 362 15.33 -4.97 19.70
N ARG A 363 16.12 -3.97 19.23
CA ARG A 363 15.67 -2.97 18.26
C ARG A 363 16.78 -2.46 17.34
N ARG A 364 16.36 -2.01 16.15
CA ARG A 364 17.17 -1.28 15.16
C ARG A 364 16.41 -0.08 14.64
N GLN A 365 16.85 1.12 14.95
CA GLN A 365 16.05 2.32 14.67
C GLN A 365 16.91 3.46 14.13
N ARG A 366 16.32 4.28 13.26
CA ARG A 366 16.82 5.62 12.94
C ARG A 366 16.64 6.53 14.17
N LEU A 367 17.73 6.94 14.80
CA LEU A 367 17.68 7.93 15.88
C LEU A 367 17.32 9.31 15.30
N SER A 368 16.59 10.13 16.05
CA SER A 368 16.17 11.46 15.58
C SER A 368 17.40 12.33 15.30
N GLY A 369 17.55 12.80 14.05
CA GLY A 369 18.74 13.53 13.59
C GLY A 369 20.05 12.73 13.58
N GLY A 370 19.97 11.41 13.78
CA GLY A 370 21.13 10.55 14.04
C GLY A 370 21.26 9.33 13.10
N PRO A 371 22.19 8.42 13.43
CA PRO A 371 22.41 7.21 12.64
C PRO A 371 21.27 6.20 12.82
N ILE A 372 21.27 5.15 11.98
CA ILE A 372 20.60 3.91 12.35
C ILE A 372 21.44 3.28 13.45
N ALA A 373 20.81 2.90 14.56
CA ALA A 373 21.49 2.32 15.70
C ALA A 373 20.75 1.09 16.23
N LEU A 374 21.49 0.26 16.94
CA LEU A 374 21.04 -0.99 17.54
C LEU A 374 20.92 -0.79 19.05
N HIS A 375 19.74 -1.05 19.60
CA HIS A 375 19.50 -0.95 21.04
C HIS A 375 20.02 -2.19 21.76
N VAL A 376 20.96 -2.00 22.69
CA VAL A 376 21.49 -3.09 23.51
C VAL A 376 20.55 -3.36 24.68
N SER A 377 20.00 -4.58 24.74
CA SER A 377 18.99 -4.98 25.73
C SER A 377 19.57 -5.61 26.99
N GLY A 378 20.87 -5.94 27.01
CA GLY A 378 21.54 -6.58 28.14
C GLY A 378 23.05 -6.35 28.21
N GLY A 379 23.64 -6.68 29.35
CA GLY A 379 25.07 -6.49 29.63
C GLY A 379 25.45 -5.07 30.07
N PRO A 380 26.76 -4.74 30.13
CA PRO A 380 27.26 -3.47 30.69
C PRO A 380 26.81 -2.21 29.92
N PHE A 381 26.34 -2.37 28.69
CA PHE A 381 25.83 -1.30 27.84
C PHE A 381 24.31 -1.40 27.63
N LYS A 382 23.58 -2.05 28.53
CA LYS A 382 22.10 -2.06 28.51
C LYS A 382 21.57 -0.61 28.39
N ASN A 383 20.58 -0.43 27.53
CA ASN A 383 19.95 0.85 27.19
C ASN A 383 20.82 1.83 26.38
N TRP A 384 21.98 1.39 25.89
CA TRP A 384 22.78 2.18 24.93
C TRP A 384 22.51 1.76 23.49
N TRP A 385 22.59 2.72 22.60
CA TRP A 385 22.40 2.57 21.16
C TRP A 385 23.74 2.61 20.44
N PHE A 386 24.05 1.54 19.69
CA PHE A 386 25.28 1.40 18.91
C PHE A 386 25.01 1.70 17.43
N PRO A 387 25.68 2.69 16.81
CA PRO A 387 25.46 3.04 15.41
C PRO A 387 25.80 1.89 14.46
N GLU A 388 24.86 1.45 13.66
CA GLU A 388 25.11 0.38 12.71
C GLU A 388 25.99 0.88 11.55
N SER A 389 27.14 0.25 11.37
CA SER A 389 28.05 0.54 10.26
C SER A 389 29.06 -0.58 10.02
N PHE A 390 29.42 -0.76 8.76
CA PHE A 390 30.46 -1.70 8.36
C PHE A 390 31.82 -1.38 9.01
N GLY A 391 32.44 -2.40 9.59
CA GLY A 391 33.74 -2.28 10.25
C GLY A 391 33.72 -1.53 11.58
N SER A 392 32.53 -1.25 12.16
CA SER A 392 32.40 -0.71 13.51
C SER A 392 31.52 -1.62 14.36
N THR A 393 30.20 -1.54 14.17
CA THR A 393 29.20 -2.29 14.92
C THR A 393 28.03 -2.66 14.00
N TRP A 394 27.53 -3.89 14.08
CA TRP A 394 26.41 -4.36 13.23
C TRP A 394 25.63 -5.49 13.88
N ALA A 395 24.37 -5.69 13.47
CA ALA A 395 23.61 -6.86 13.86
C ALA A 395 24.14 -8.11 13.13
N LEU A 396 24.37 -9.22 13.86
CA LEU A 396 24.72 -10.50 13.26
C LEU A 396 23.59 -11.03 12.38
N GLY A 397 23.97 -11.72 11.28
CA GLY A 397 23.02 -12.26 10.31
C GLY A 397 22.66 -11.30 9.18
N ALA A 398 21.67 -11.73 8.41
CA ALA A 398 21.00 -10.93 7.40
C ALA A 398 19.73 -10.36 8.01
N VAL A 399 19.75 -9.09 8.37
CA VAL A 399 18.61 -8.41 9.02
C VAL A 399 17.88 -7.51 8.02
N ASP A 400 16.61 -7.22 8.30
CA ASP A 400 15.79 -6.29 7.50
C ASP A 400 15.72 -6.70 6.00
N ALA A 401 15.41 -7.98 5.79
CA ALA A 401 15.42 -8.61 4.47
C ALA A 401 14.22 -8.17 3.61
N HIS A 402 14.49 -7.91 2.34
CA HIS A 402 13.51 -7.63 1.29
C HIS A 402 13.52 -8.80 0.30
N PRO A 403 12.47 -9.65 0.29
CA PRO A 403 12.30 -10.64 -0.76
C PRO A 403 11.87 -9.96 -2.07
N TYR A 404 12.20 -10.61 -3.19
CA TYR A 404 11.85 -10.20 -4.54
C TYR A 404 11.13 -11.33 -5.25
N THR A 405 9.90 -11.05 -5.64
CA THR A 405 9.06 -11.91 -6.48
C THR A 405 8.59 -11.06 -7.65
N PRO A 406 8.96 -11.37 -8.90
CA PRO A 406 9.94 -12.40 -9.30
C PRO A 406 11.37 -12.04 -8.86
N PRO A 407 12.34 -12.97 -9.01
CA PRO A 407 13.75 -12.64 -8.83
C PRO A 407 14.15 -11.45 -9.72
N LEU A 408 14.95 -10.54 -9.17
CA LEU A 408 15.53 -9.42 -9.91
C LEU A 408 16.88 -9.80 -10.51
N THR A 409 17.30 -9.08 -11.54
CA THR A 409 18.65 -9.22 -12.11
C THR A 409 19.58 -8.17 -11.49
N VAL A 410 20.74 -8.58 -10.98
CA VAL A 410 21.79 -7.66 -10.54
C VAL A 410 22.88 -7.62 -11.59
N TYR A 411 23.21 -6.42 -12.06
CA TYR A 411 24.30 -6.15 -13.00
C TYR A 411 25.57 -5.73 -12.25
N MET A 412 26.70 -6.32 -12.64
CA MET A 412 28.02 -6.07 -12.09
C MET A 412 28.93 -5.64 -13.24
N GLY A 413 29.39 -4.39 -13.22
CA GLY A 413 30.31 -3.86 -14.23
C GLY A 413 31.73 -4.44 -14.12
N PRO A 414 32.66 -4.02 -14.99
CA PRO A 414 34.07 -4.37 -14.85
C PRO A 414 34.64 -3.90 -13.50
N GLY A 415 35.31 -4.79 -12.78
CA GLY A 415 35.79 -4.52 -11.44
C GLY A 415 36.05 -5.78 -10.62
N SER A 416 36.58 -5.61 -9.43
CA SER A 416 36.75 -6.69 -8.45
C SER A 416 35.77 -6.48 -7.30
N TYR A 417 34.96 -7.48 -7.00
CA TYR A 417 33.96 -7.39 -5.93
C TYR A 417 34.10 -8.55 -4.96
N SER A 418 33.92 -8.26 -3.67
CA SER A 418 33.99 -9.24 -2.58
C SER A 418 32.62 -9.51 -2.02
N ALA A 419 32.22 -10.78 -2.01
CA ALA A 419 30.99 -11.27 -1.41
C ALA A 419 31.29 -12.13 -0.17
N TYR A 420 30.30 -12.30 0.71
CA TYR A 420 30.47 -12.92 2.03
C TYR A 420 29.44 -14.01 2.28
N ARG A 421 29.87 -15.14 2.83
CA ARG A 421 29.00 -16.24 3.22
C ARG A 421 28.76 -16.20 4.72
N LEU A 422 27.49 -16.29 5.11
CA LEU A 422 27.08 -16.35 6.52
C LEU A 422 26.81 -17.81 6.93
N ASP A 423 27.10 -18.14 8.19
CA ASP A 423 26.62 -19.38 8.82
C ASP A 423 25.21 -19.20 9.42
N ALA A 424 24.67 -20.28 10.00
CA ALA A 424 23.36 -20.28 10.64
C ALA A 424 23.27 -19.33 11.86
N SER A 425 24.41 -18.95 12.45
CA SER A 425 24.49 -17.97 13.53
C SER A 425 24.67 -16.53 13.03
N GLY A 426 24.68 -16.33 11.71
CA GLY A 426 24.84 -15.02 11.09
C GLY A 426 26.27 -14.49 11.08
N ARG A 427 27.28 -15.32 11.37
CA ARG A 427 28.69 -14.95 11.31
C ARG A 427 29.23 -15.15 9.90
N VAL A 428 30.15 -14.29 9.48
CA VAL A 428 30.87 -14.48 8.21
C VAL A 428 31.86 -15.63 8.37
N VAL A 429 31.66 -16.68 7.58
CA VAL A 429 32.51 -17.90 7.57
C VAL A 429 33.28 -18.06 6.27
N GLY A 430 33.08 -17.17 5.30
CA GLY A 430 33.85 -17.15 4.07
C GLY A 430 33.69 -15.86 3.29
N SER A 431 34.68 -15.56 2.47
CA SER A 431 34.63 -14.50 1.47
C SER A 431 34.97 -15.05 0.09
N ARG A 432 34.50 -14.38 -0.95
CA ARG A 432 34.83 -14.69 -2.33
C ARG A 432 35.00 -13.39 -3.10
N THR A 433 36.16 -13.20 -3.71
CA THR A 433 36.43 -12.04 -4.56
C THR A 433 36.50 -12.49 -6.02
N VAL A 434 35.67 -11.90 -6.87
CA VAL A 434 35.67 -12.18 -8.31
C VAL A 434 35.98 -10.90 -9.07
N ARG A 435 36.86 -11.01 -10.06
CA ARG A 435 37.19 -9.93 -10.99
C ARG A 435 36.42 -10.15 -12.30
N PHE A 436 35.63 -9.17 -12.69
CA PHE A 436 34.96 -9.13 -13.99
C PHE A 436 35.69 -8.18 -14.93
N THR A 437 35.94 -8.62 -16.15
CA THR A 437 36.54 -7.81 -17.23
C THR A 437 35.49 -7.14 -18.12
N ALA A 438 34.24 -7.60 -18.05
CA ALA A 438 33.08 -7.06 -18.75
C ALA A 438 31.87 -7.06 -17.80
N THR A 439 30.82 -6.34 -18.15
CA THR A 439 29.56 -6.38 -17.39
C THR A 439 28.98 -7.78 -17.40
N THR A 440 28.63 -8.30 -16.23
CA THR A 440 27.93 -9.57 -16.05
C THR A 440 26.65 -9.34 -15.24
N SER A 441 25.79 -10.35 -15.18
CA SER A 441 24.59 -10.29 -14.34
C SER A 441 24.28 -11.63 -13.70
N ALA A 442 23.55 -11.58 -12.59
CA ALA A 442 23.03 -12.78 -11.94
C ALA A 442 21.71 -12.47 -11.22
N PRO A 443 20.79 -13.44 -11.13
CA PRO A 443 19.51 -13.23 -10.48
C PRO A 443 19.67 -13.20 -8.94
N THR A 444 18.83 -12.42 -8.28
CA THR A 444 18.69 -12.35 -6.82
C THR A 444 17.22 -12.40 -6.43
N LYS A 445 16.92 -13.18 -5.39
CA LYS A 445 15.57 -13.27 -4.81
C LYS A 445 15.40 -12.45 -3.55
N LEU A 446 16.48 -11.88 -3.02
CA LEU A 446 16.41 -11.12 -1.77
C LEU A 446 17.63 -10.22 -1.55
N SER A 447 17.41 -9.12 -0.85
CA SER A 447 18.48 -8.30 -0.26
C SER A 447 18.29 -8.14 1.24
N ALA A 448 19.35 -7.88 1.98
CA ALA A 448 19.31 -7.64 3.43
C ALA A 448 20.44 -6.72 3.86
N ILE A 449 20.43 -6.33 5.13
CA ILE A 449 21.56 -5.70 5.79
C ILE A 449 22.45 -6.79 6.39
N ILE A 450 23.69 -6.88 5.92
CA ILE A 450 24.72 -7.76 6.49
C ILE A 450 25.94 -6.92 6.85
N GLN A 451 26.56 -7.23 7.99
CA GLN A 451 27.73 -6.47 8.46
C GLN A 451 27.51 -4.94 8.47
N GLY A 452 26.28 -4.47 8.72
CA GLY A 452 25.93 -3.05 8.75
C GLY A 452 25.88 -2.34 7.38
N ARG A 453 25.70 -3.10 6.29
CA ARG A 453 25.51 -2.57 4.93
C ARG A 453 24.55 -3.42 4.12
N ALA A 454 23.86 -2.83 3.16
CA ALA A 454 22.95 -3.56 2.28
C ALA A 454 23.72 -4.50 1.33
N ALA A 455 23.16 -5.67 1.03
CA ALA A 455 23.73 -6.66 0.12
C ALA A 455 22.63 -7.49 -0.56
N TRP A 456 22.93 -8.00 -1.76
CA TRP A 456 22.10 -8.97 -2.47
C TRP A 456 22.62 -10.39 -2.24
N TYR A 457 21.71 -11.35 -2.08
CA TYR A 457 22.05 -12.77 -1.99
C TYR A 457 21.92 -13.45 -3.35
N PHE A 458 22.85 -14.34 -3.68
CA PHE A 458 22.86 -15.08 -4.95
C PHE A 458 22.75 -16.58 -4.70
N GLU A 459 21.76 -17.21 -5.32
CA GLU A 459 21.58 -18.68 -5.30
C GLU A 459 22.43 -19.39 -6.36
N GLY A 460 22.92 -18.65 -7.37
CA GLY A 460 23.68 -19.19 -8.50
C GLY A 460 24.78 -18.27 -9.00
N GLY A 461 25.51 -18.73 -10.01
CA GLY A 461 26.59 -17.97 -10.65
C GLY A 461 27.86 -17.82 -9.79
N ALA A 462 28.68 -16.83 -10.11
CA ALA A 462 30.00 -16.63 -9.49
C ALA A 462 29.93 -16.41 -7.96
N TYR A 463 28.80 -15.96 -7.43
CA TYR A 463 28.56 -15.70 -6.01
C TYR A 463 27.53 -16.64 -5.37
N ALA A 464 27.26 -17.82 -5.96
CA ALA A 464 26.32 -18.80 -5.39
C ALA A 464 26.60 -19.08 -3.90
N GLY A 465 25.61 -18.80 -3.04
CA GLY A 465 25.70 -18.94 -1.57
C GLY A 465 26.33 -17.74 -0.84
N TYR A 466 26.61 -16.63 -1.54
CA TYR A 466 27.24 -15.43 -0.98
C TYR A 466 26.37 -14.19 -1.12
N TRP A 467 26.59 -13.27 -0.19
CA TRP A 467 26.03 -11.93 -0.16
C TRP A 467 27.01 -10.92 -0.75
N LEU A 468 26.62 -10.27 -1.85
CA LEU A 468 27.41 -9.21 -2.47
C LEU A 468 26.93 -7.85 -1.95
N PRO A 469 27.78 -7.07 -1.26
CA PRO A 469 27.41 -5.73 -0.82
C PRO A 469 27.00 -4.82 -1.97
N MET A 470 25.96 -4.02 -1.74
CA MET A 470 25.58 -2.94 -2.65
C MET A 470 26.70 -1.90 -2.66
N GLN A 471 27.27 -1.65 -3.84
CA GLN A 471 28.44 -0.78 -4.01
C GLN A 471 28.53 -0.26 -5.44
N ARG A 472 29.42 0.71 -5.67
CA ARG A 472 29.63 1.30 -7.00
C ARG A 472 29.96 0.19 -8.02
N GLY A 473 29.28 0.25 -9.17
CA GLY A 473 29.42 -0.75 -10.23
C GLY A 473 28.52 -1.99 -10.08
N VAL A 474 27.72 -2.07 -9.02
CA VAL A 474 26.70 -3.12 -8.82
C VAL A 474 25.31 -2.46 -8.70
N HIS A 475 24.36 -2.84 -9.54
CA HIS A 475 23.03 -2.22 -9.61
C HIS A 475 21.95 -3.21 -10.06
N LEU A 476 20.68 -2.86 -9.83
CA LEU A 476 19.50 -3.57 -10.35
C LEU A 476 19.20 -3.19 -11.79
#